data_AF-A0A316Q772-F1
#
_entry.id   AF-A0A316Q772-F1
#
_cell.length_a   1.000
_cell.length_b   1.000
_cell.length_c   1.000
_cell.angle_alpha   90.00
_cell.angle_beta   90.00
_cell.angle_gamma   90.00
#
_symmetry.space_group_name_H-M   'P 1'
#
loop_
_entity.id
_entity.type
_entity.pdbx_description
1 polymer ?
#
loop_
_entity_poly.entity_id
_entity_poly.type
_entity_poly.pdbx_seq_one_letter_code
_entity_poly.pdbx_strand_id
1 'polypeptide(L)' 'MAASKDKARSRTENNTCRNHLKQQFSQDAPNLVWASDFAYIKAGRKWHYLCVVIDLSSRKVVSWQPSNKADNWS' A
#
# COMPACT_ATOMS: atom_id res chain seq x y z
N MET A 1 -50.28 0.92 -15.80
CA MET A 1 -49.33 0.85 -14.67
C MET A 1 -48.06 0.19 -15.18
N ALA A 2 -46.94 0.90 -15.10
CA ALA A 2 -45.64 0.45 -15.57
C ALA A 2 -45.06 -0.57 -14.58
N ALA A 3 -44.58 -1.71 -15.07
CA ALA A 3 -43.64 -2.55 -14.33
C ALA A 3 -42.26 -2.31 -14.95
N SER A 4 -41.43 -1.55 -14.24
CA SER A 4 -40.01 -1.37 -14.56
C SER A 4 -39.35 -2.74 -14.52
N LYS A 5 -38.88 -3.23 -15.68
CA LYS A 5 -37.93 -4.35 -15.71
C LYS A 5 -36.62 -3.79 -15.22
N ASP A 6 -36.31 -4.05 -13.95
CA ASP A 6 -35.01 -3.75 -13.38
C ASP A 6 -33.93 -4.46 -14.21
N LYS A 7 -33.26 -3.66 -15.03
CA LYS A 7 -32.13 -4.08 -15.84
C LYS A 7 -31.01 -4.40 -14.85
N ALA A 8 -30.90 -5.67 -14.46
CA ALA A 8 -29.77 -6.20 -13.72
C ALA A 8 -28.50 -5.77 -14.47
N ARG A 9 -27.85 -4.74 -13.94
CA ARG A 9 -26.62 -4.18 -14.49
C ARG A 9 -25.57 -5.26 -14.25
N SER A 10 -25.28 -6.06 -15.28
CA SER A 10 -24.18 -7.03 -15.28
C SER A 10 -22.90 -6.25 -15.02
N ARG A 11 -22.51 -6.17 -13.76
CA ARG A 11 -21.31 -5.52 -13.28
C ARG A 11 -20.18 -6.52 -13.50
N THR A 12 -19.80 -6.72 -14.76
CA THR A 12 -18.58 -7.46 -15.10
C THR A 12 -17.39 -6.58 -14.76
N GLU A 13 -17.13 -6.41 -13.47
CA GLU A 13 -15.90 -5.80 -12.96
C GLU A 13 -14.82 -6.86 -12.92
N ASN A 14 -14.32 -7.25 -14.10
CA ASN A 14 -13.06 -8.00 -14.20
C ASN A 14 -11.87 -7.04 -14.00
N ASN A 15 -11.88 -6.28 -12.89
CA ASN A 15 -10.80 -5.37 -12.54
C ASN A 15 -9.73 -6.14 -11.73
N THR A 16 -9.11 -7.12 -12.38
CA THR A 16 -8.07 -7.94 -11.76
C THR A 16 -6.78 -7.14 -11.64
N CYS A 17 -6.50 -6.61 -10.44
CA CYS A 17 -5.20 -6.03 -10.14
C CYS A 17 -4.17 -7.17 -10.12
N ARG A 18 -3.29 -7.22 -11.14
CA ARG A 18 -2.27 -8.27 -11.26
C ARG A 18 -1.14 -8.01 -10.27
N ASN A 19 -0.91 -8.94 -9.34
CA ASN A 19 0.25 -8.91 -8.47
C ASN A 19 1.51 -9.38 -9.23
N HIS A 20 2.30 -8.43 -9.72
CA HIS A 20 3.55 -8.71 -10.44
C HIS A 20 4.64 -9.33 -9.56
N LEU A 21 4.66 -9.02 -8.27
CA LEU A 21 5.65 -9.53 -7.31
C LEU A 21 5.37 -10.97 -6.87
N LYS A 22 4.12 -11.43 -6.97
CA LYS A 22 3.68 -12.79 -6.61
C LYS A 22 4.13 -13.26 -5.21
N GLN A 23 4.22 -12.37 -4.22
CA GLN A 23 4.61 -12.81 -2.88
C GLN A 23 6.14 -12.90 -2.70
N GLN A 24 6.94 -12.66 -3.76
CA GLN A 24 8.37 -12.93 -3.77
C GLN A 24 9.14 -11.82 -3.04
N PHE A 25 9.22 -11.92 -1.72
CA PHE A 25 9.94 -10.94 -0.89
C PHE A 25 11.45 -11.20 -0.77
N SER A 26 11.95 -12.28 -1.37
CA SER A 26 13.37 -12.57 -1.51
C SER A 26 13.79 -12.21 -2.93
N GLN A 27 14.73 -11.27 -3.07
CA GLN A 27 15.17 -10.72 -4.34
C GLN A 27 16.67 -10.99 -4.52
N ASP A 28 17.06 -11.36 -5.73
CA ASP A 28 18.41 -11.85 -6.06
C ASP A 28 19.50 -10.79 -5.88
N ALA A 29 19.15 -9.50 -5.96
CA ALA A 29 20.07 -8.40 -5.77
C ALA A 29 19.41 -7.16 -5.11
N PRO A 30 20.20 -6.30 -4.44
CA PRO A 30 19.73 -5.03 -3.92
C PRO A 30 19.19 -4.09 -5.00
N ASN A 31 18.26 -3.21 -4.62
CA ASN A 31 17.66 -2.16 -5.45
C ASN A 31 16.81 -2.65 -6.63
N LEU A 32 16.35 -3.90 -6.61
CA LEU A 32 15.44 -4.44 -7.63
C LEU A 32 13.97 -4.21 -7.31
N VAL A 33 13.59 -4.45 -6.06
CA VAL A 33 12.21 -4.28 -5.60
C VAL A 33 12.22 -3.67 -4.21
N TRP A 34 11.45 -2.61 -4.05
CA TRP A 34 11.21 -1.95 -2.77
C TRP A 34 9.78 -2.17 -2.31
N ALA A 35 9.60 -2.33 -1.01
CA ALA A 35 8.29 -2.37 -0.38
C ALA A 35 8.15 -1.15 0.51
N SER A 36 6.95 -0.55 0.51
CA SER A 36 6.61 0.52 1.44
C SER A 36 5.45 0.10 2.34
N ASP A 37 5.46 0.64 3.56
CA ASP A 37 4.37 0.49 4.51
C ASP A 37 4.09 1.80 5.25
N PHE A 38 2.84 2.00 5.65
CA PHE A 38 2.38 3.13 6.44
C PHE A 38 1.91 2.63 7.80
N ALA A 39 2.72 2.86 8.83
CA ALA A 39 2.43 2.45 10.19
C ALA A 39 2.04 3.64 11.07
N TYR A 40 1.18 3.39 12.07
CA TYR A 40 0.90 4.35 13.12
C TYR A 40 1.67 3.94 14.38
N ILE A 41 2.64 4.76 14.76
CA ILE A 41 3.56 4.46 15.86
C ILE A 41 3.31 5.42 17.04
N LYS A 42 3.42 4.90 18.26
CA LYS A 42 3.28 5.70 19.49
C LYS A 42 4.66 6.12 20.00
N ALA A 43 4.90 7.42 20.10
CA ALA A 43 6.11 7.97 20.72
C ALA A 43 5.71 8.77 21.97
N GLY A 44 6.03 8.20 23.14
CA GLY A 44 5.61 8.77 24.42
C GLY A 44 4.08 8.88 24.54
N ARG A 45 3.59 10.12 24.62
CA ARG A 45 2.15 10.42 24.78
C ARG A 45 1.43 10.73 23.46
N LYS A 46 2.14 10.76 22.34
CA LYS A 46 1.59 11.12 21.03
C LYS A 46 1.73 9.97 20.05
N TRP A 47 0.88 10.00 19.04
CA TRP A 47 0.92 9.07 17.94
C TRP A 47 1.40 9.79 16.67
N HIS A 48 2.12 9.06 15.83
CA HIS A 48 2.74 9.55 14.62
C HIS A 48 2.49 8.57 13.48
N TYR A 49 2.31 9.11 12.28
CA TYR A 49 2.31 8.32 11.05
C TYR A 49 3.75 8.15 10.60
N LEU A 50 4.14 6.94 10.25
CA LEU A 50 5.46 6.61 9.73
C LEU A 50 5.29 5.92 8.39
N CYS A 51 5.86 6.51 7.33
CA CYS A 51 6.10 5.78 6.09
C CYS A 51 7.53 5.26 6.11
N VAL A 52 7.70 4.00 5.74
CA VAL A 52 9.02 3.38 5.56
C VAL A 52 9.07 2.74 4.18
N VAL A 53 10.19 2.93 3.48
CA VAL A 53 10.53 2.20 2.26
C VAL A 53 11.73 1.29 2.56
N ILE A 54 11.59 0.00 2.31
CA ILE A 54 12.62 -1.01 2.51
C ILE A 54 13.05 -1.64 1.19
N ASP A 55 14.34 -1.94 1.07
CA ASP A 55 14.85 -2.80 0.02
C ASP A 55 14.62 -4.27 0.39
N LEU A 56 13.98 -5.04 -0.51
CA LEU A 56 13.57 -6.41 -0.21
C LEU A 56 14.75 -7.40 -0.16
N SER A 57 15.82 -7.14 -0.92
CA SER A 57 16.99 -8.02 -0.94
C SER A 57 17.83 -7.85 0.34
N SER A 58 18.18 -6.62 0.68
CA SER A 58 19.08 -6.31 1.79
C SER A 58 18.37 -6.13 3.14
N ARG A 59 17.04 -5.98 3.14
CA ARG A 59 16.22 -5.65 4.33
C ARG A 59 16.62 -4.33 4.99
N LYS A 60 17.26 -3.42 4.24
CA LYS A 60 17.66 -2.09 4.71
C LYS A 60 16.59 -1.05 4.42
N VAL A 61 16.48 -0.06 5.30
CA VAL A 61 15.63 1.12 5.08
C VAL A 61 16.29 2.00 4.03
N VAL A 62 15.56 2.27 2.94
CA VAL A 62 15.97 3.18 1.87
C VAL A 62 15.54 4.61 2.19
N SER A 63 14.33 4.77 2.75
CA SER A 63 13.78 6.06 3.16
C SER A 63 12.75 5.89 4.27
N TRP A 64 12.56 6.93 5.08
CA TRP A 64 11.51 6.99 6.09
C TRP A 64 11.12 8.44 6.36
N GLN A 65 9.85 8.67 6.69
CA GLN A 65 9.37 10.00 7.07
C GLN A 65 8.27 9.89 8.12
N PRO A 66 8.46 10.48 9.30
CA PRO A 66 7.43 10.59 10.33
C PRO A 66 6.59 11.85 10.08
N SER A 67 5.29 11.77 10.35
CA SER A 67 4.39 12.92 10.35
C SER A 67 3.48 12.90 11.57
N ASN A 68 3.15 14.10 12.05
CA ASN A 68 2.14 14.31 13.09
C ASN A 68 0.71 14.27 12.53
N LYS A 69 0.55 14.23 11.20
CA LYS A 69 -0.75 14.22 10.51
C LYS A 69 -0.68 13.30 9.28
N ALA A 70 -1.77 12.62 8.98
CA ALA A 70 -1.82 11.66 7.87
C ALA A 70 -1.77 12.33 6.48
N ASP A 71 -2.17 13.59 6.38
CA ASP A 71 -2.52 14.29 5.14
C ASP A 71 -1.45 15.23 4.61
N ASN A 72 -0.42 15.56 5.40
CA ASN A 72 0.60 16.53 5.01
C ASN A 72 1.98 15.85 4.90
N TRP A 73 2.39 15.56 3.66
CA TRP A 73 3.66 14.89 3.29
C TRP A 73 4.66 15.84 2.61
N SER A 74 4.51 17.15 2.83
CA SER A 74 5.36 18.21 2.26
C SER A 74 6.79 18.16 2.78
#